data_AF-A0A8T6LIU9-F1
#
_entry.id   AF-A0A8T6LIU9-F1
#
_cell.length_a   1.000
_cell.length_b   1.000
_cell.length_c   1.000
_cell.angle_alpha   90.00
_cell.angle_beta   90.00
_cell.angle_gamma   90.00
#
_symmetry.space_group_name_H-M   'P 1'
#
loop_
_entity.id
_entity.type
_entity.pdbx_description
1 polymer ?
#
loop_
_entity_poly.entity_id
_entity_poly.type
_entity_poly.pdbx_seq_one_letter_code
_entity_poly.pdbx_strand_id
1 'polypeptide(L)'
;MNITASHERVRQERMRMSMVRRTLGAALDGAAAADNPVPVYLACSDYLKHALDRLHAQDHRLWERLNPHAGSDDVVFRDKLDKLKFRLAASEQSLAGLVLARDALRARGASDREGFEDEARRFLDVFLNILSASRHST
;
A
#
# COMPACT_ATOMS: atom_id res chain seq x y z
N MET A 1 -12.07 5.69 25.22
CA MET A 1 -10.91 5.26 24.41
C MET A 1 -9.93 6.43 24.37
N ASN A 2 -8.72 6.26 24.90
CA ASN A 2 -7.78 7.37 25.13
C ASN A 2 -7.18 7.84 23.78
N ILE A 3 -7.42 9.09 23.38
CA ILE A 3 -7.06 9.64 22.05
C ILE A 3 -5.55 9.47 21.77
N THR A 4 -4.72 9.67 22.80
CA THR A 4 -3.26 9.52 22.75
C THR A 4 -2.82 8.09 22.41
N ALA A 5 -3.51 7.08 22.96
CA ALA A 5 -3.23 5.68 22.66
C ALA A 5 -3.62 5.30 21.22
N SER A 6 -4.62 5.96 20.65
CA SER A 6 -5.03 5.76 19.24
C SER A 6 -4.01 6.37 18.27
N HIS A 7 -3.50 7.57 18.57
CA HIS A 7 -2.51 8.24 17.74
C HIS A 7 -1.18 7.47 17.68
N GLU A 8 -0.73 6.96 18.82
CA GLU A 8 0.50 6.16 18.90
C GLU A 8 0.38 4.85 18.11
N ARG A 9 -0.77 4.17 18.19
CA ARG A 9 -1.04 2.96 17.38
C ARG A 9 -1.00 3.24 15.88
N VAL A 10 -1.59 4.35 15.43
CA VAL A 10 -1.55 4.75 14.02
C VAL A 10 -0.11 5.04 13.57
N ARG A 11 0.67 5.74 14.41
CA ARG A 11 2.08 6.03 14.13
C ARG A 11 2.90 4.75 14.03
N GLN A 12 2.73 3.81 14.94
CA GLN A 12 3.41 2.51 14.92
C GLN A 12 3.06 1.70 13.67
N GLU A 13 1.79 1.69 13.25
CA GLU A 13 1.37 1.01 12.03
C GLU A 13 2.02 1.62 10.78
N ARG A 14 2.07 2.95 10.70
CA ARG A 14 2.77 3.64 9.61
C ARG A 14 4.27 3.32 9.57
N MET A 15 4.91 3.25 10.74
CA MET A 15 6.32 2.87 10.84
C MET A 15 6.55 1.43 10.38
N ARG A 16 5.69 0.48 10.81
CA ARG A 16 5.75 -0.92 10.40
C ARG A 16 5.55 -1.08 8.90
N MET A 17 4.53 -0.46 8.32
CA MET A 17 4.32 -0.47 6.87
C MET A 17 5.51 0.12 6.10
N SER A 18 6.11 1.20 6.61
CA SER A 18 7.34 1.73 6.00
C SER A 18 8.53 0.79 6.11
N MET A 19 8.66 0.06 7.22
CA MET A 19 9.72 -0.93 7.42
C MET A 19 9.54 -2.12 6.47
N VAL A 20 8.34 -2.70 6.42
CA VAL A 20 8.03 -3.85 5.55
C VAL A 20 8.26 -3.51 4.07
N ARG A 21 7.88 -2.31 3.61
CA ARG A 21 8.19 -1.88 2.24
C ARG A 21 9.68 -1.81 1.95
N ARG A 22 10.49 -1.30 2.89
CA ARG A 22 11.95 -1.26 2.72
C ARG A 22 12.55 -2.66 2.76
N THR A 23 12.05 -3.54 3.62
CA THR A 23 12.47 -4.95 3.66
C THR A 23 12.16 -5.66 2.36
N LEU A 24 10.97 -5.46 1.78
CA LEU A 24 10.61 -5.99 0.48
C LEU A 24 11.54 -5.46 -0.62
N GLY A 25 11.76 -4.15 -0.69
CA GLY A 25 12.69 -3.54 -1.64
C GLY A 25 14.11 -4.11 -1.53
N ALA A 26 14.68 -4.17 -0.31
CA ALA A 26 16.00 -4.75 -0.09
C ALA A 26 16.09 -6.23 -0.48
N ALA A 27 15.01 -6.99 -0.32
CA ALA A 27 14.95 -8.38 -0.76
C ALA A 27 14.84 -8.53 -2.29
N LEU A 28 14.24 -7.55 -2.98
CA LEU A 28 14.18 -7.49 -4.45
C LEU A 28 15.52 -7.04 -5.07
N ASP A 29 16.30 -6.25 -4.34
CA ASP A 29 17.62 -5.77 -4.75
C ASP A 29 18.74 -6.78 -4.44
N GLY A 30 18.41 -7.92 -3.83
CA GLY A 30 19.38 -8.94 -3.42
C GLY A 30 20.23 -8.57 -2.19
N ALA A 31 19.94 -7.43 -1.53
CA ALA A 31 20.64 -6.99 -0.32
C ALA A 31 20.30 -7.85 0.91
N ALA A 32 19.13 -8.50 0.93
CA ALA A 32 18.83 -9.57 1.86
C ALA A 32 19.45 -10.88 1.34
N ALA A 33 20.74 -11.07 1.65
CA ALA A 33 21.55 -12.24 1.26
C ALA A 33 21.05 -13.55 1.90
N ALA A 34 19.89 -14.05 1.45
CA ALA A 34 19.39 -15.38 1.74
C ALA A 34 19.38 -16.19 0.44
N ASP A 35 19.84 -17.44 0.51
CA ASP A 35 19.80 -18.39 -0.61
C ASP A 35 18.38 -18.54 -1.21
N ASN A 36 17.35 -18.18 -0.45
CA ASN A 36 15.96 -18.13 -0.90
C ASN A 36 15.19 -16.92 -0.32
N PRO A 37 14.83 -15.90 -1.12
CA PRO A 37 14.07 -14.74 -0.65
C PRO A 37 12.55 -14.95 -0.60
N VAL A 38 12.03 -16.08 -1.09
CA VAL A 38 10.59 -16.37 -1.18
C VAL A 38 9.85 -16.22 0.15
N PRO A 39 10.36 -16.70 1.31
CA PRO A 39 9.67 -16.51 2.58
C PRO A 39 9.51 -15.02 2.96
N VAL A 40 10.51 -14.19 2.64
CA VAL A 40 10.47 -12.74 2.89
C VAL A 40 9.45 -12.07 1.98
N TYR A 41 9.40 -12.45 0.71
CA TYR A 41 8.41 -11.98 -0.26
C TYR A 41 6.98 -12.24 0.21
N LEU A 42 6.69 -13.49 0.59
CA LEU A 42 5.36 -13.87 1.05
C LEU A 42 4.97 -13.14 2.34
N ALA A 43 5.87 -13.09 3.33
CA ALA A 43 5.61 -12.41 4.60
C ALA A 43 5.36 -10.90 4.43
N CYS A 44 6.15 -10.24 3.60
CA CYS A 44 5.97 -8.82 3.31
C CYS A 44 4.63 -8.56 2.61
N SER A 45 4.30 -9.34 1.58
CA SER A 45 3.06 -9.18 0.82
C SER A 45 1.82 -9.50 1.65
N ASP A 46 1.87 -10.50 2.53
CA ASP A 46 0.77 -10.80 3.47
C ASP A 46 0.52 -9.64 4.44
N TYR A 47 1.59 -9.05 5.00
CA TYR A 47 1.45 -7.88 5.86
C TYR A 47 0.89 -6.67 5.09
N LEU A 48 1.43 -6.39 3.90
CA LEU A 48 0.99 -5.26 3.07
C LEU A 48 -0.48 -5.38 2.69
N LYS A 49 -0.93 -6.58 2.31
CA LYS A 49 -2.35 -6.89 2.07
C LYS A 49 -3.21 -6.55 3.28
N HIS A 50 -2.85 -7.09 4.44
CA HIS A 50 -3.62 -6.86 5.67
C HIS A 50 -3.69 -5.37 6.05
N ALA A 51 -2.57 -4.66 5.98
CA ALA A 51 -2.48 -3.26 6.36
C ALA A 51 -3.24 -2.35 5.39
N LEU A 52 -3.09 -2.59 4.07
CA LEU A 52 -3.69 -1.75 3.04
C LEU A 52 -5.19 -1.99 2.88
N ASP A 53 -5.69 -3.22 2.97
CA ASP A 53 -7.15 -3.48 2.95
C ASP A 53 -7.88 -2.64 4.00
N ARG A 54 -7.31 -2.57 5.21
CA ARG A 54 -7.86 -1.76 6.30
C ARG A 54 -7.77 -0.26 6.03
N LEU A 55 -6.70 0.20 5.38
CA LEU A 55 -6.53 1.61 5.03
C LEU A 55 -7.51 2.02 3.92
N HIS A 56 -7.62 1.21 2.87
CA HIS A 56 -8.55 1.41 1.76
C HIS A 56 -10.00 1.46 2.25
N ALA A 57 -10.39 0.53 3.14
CA ALA A 57 -11.72 0.56 3.75
C ALA A 57 -11.99 1.83 4.57
N GLN A 58 -10.97 2.42 5.20
CA GLN A 58 -11.11 3.70 5.91
C GLN A 58 -11.23 4.87 4.94
N ASP A 59 -10.43 4.88 3.87
CA ASP A 59 -10.44 5.95 2.87
C ASP A 59 -11.76 5.96 2.08
N HIS A 60 -12.34 4.80 1.76
CA HIS A 60 -13.69 4.71 1.18
C HIS A 60 -14.74 5.33 2.10
N ARG A 61 -14.79 4.93 3.38
CA ARG A 61 -15.75 5.49 4.34
C ARG A 61 -15.57 7.00 4.54
N LEU A 62 -14.32 7.46 4.50
CA LEU A 62 -14.02 8.89 4.58
C LEU A 62 -14.55 9.62 3.35
N TRP A 63 -14.28 9.10 2.16
CA TRP A 63 -14.77 9.66 0.91
C TRP A 63 -16.31 9.67 0.85
N GLU A 64 -16.96 8.55 1.19
CA GLU A 64 -18.43 8.43 1.25
C GLU A 64 -19.06 9.44 2.21
N ARG A 65 -18.41 9.71 3.34
CA ARG A 65 -18.88 10.69 4.32
C ARG A 65 -18.70 12.13 3.84
N LEU A 66 -17.60 12.43 3.16
CA LEU A 66 -17.24 13.80 2.78
C LEU A 66 -17.85 14.24 1.45
N ASN A 67 -17.97 13.33 0.48
CA ASN A 67 -18.43 13.64 -0.86
C ASN A 67 -19.82 14.30 -0.94
N PRO A 68 -20.83 13.88 -0.14
CA PRO A 68 -22.14 14.55 -0.13
C PRO A 68 -22.10 16.02 0.32
N HIS A 69 -21.07 16.39 1.09
CA HIS A 69 -20.89 17.76 1.57
C HIS A 69 -20.03 18.62 0.63
N ALA A 70 -19.54 18.04 -0.47
CA ALA A 70 -18.74 18.76 -1.45
C ALA A 70 -19.64 19.50 -2.45
N GLY A 71 -19.98 20.74 -2.08
CA GLY A 71 -20.67 21.67 -2.97
C GLY A 71 -19.92 21.84 -4.30
N SER A 72 -20.65 22.07 -5.38
CA SER A 72 -20.07 22.28 -6.73
C SER A 72 -19.09 23.45 -6.78
N ASP A 73 -19.26 24.42 -5.89
CA ASP A 73 -18.56 25.70 -5.92
C ASP A 73 -17.26 25.67 -5.10
N ASP A 74 -17.05 24.63 -4.28
CA ASP A 74 -15.80 24.39 -3.57
C ASP A 74 -14.85 23.51 -4.40
N VAL A 75 -14.27 24.15 -5.41
CA VAL A 75 -13.33 23.51 -6.37
C VAL A 75 -12.14 22.87 -5.65
N VAL A 76 -11.64 23.49 -4.58
CA VAL A 76 -10.49 22.99 -3.82
C VAL A 76 -10.86 21.71 -3.06
N PHE A 77 -12.02 21.68 -2.42
CA PHE A 77 -12.48 20.49 -1.72
C PHE A 77 -12.82 19.34 -2.67
N ARG A 78 -13.45 19.63 -3.81
CA ARG A 78 -13.71 18.65 -4.89
C ARG A 78 -12.41 18.04 -5.41
N ASP A 79 -11.43 18.86 -5.75
CA ASP A 79 -10.11 18.39 -6.21
C ASP A 79 -9.42 17.47 -5.19
N LYS A 80 -9.51 17.78 -3.89
CA LYS A 80 -8.97 16.92 -2.83
C LYS A 80 -9.69 15.56 -2.77
N LEU A 81 -11.01 15.53 -2.93
CA LEU A 81 -11.79 14.29 -2.93
C LEU A 81 -11.52 13.44 -4.18
N ASP A 82 -11.39 14.07 -5.34
CA ASP A 82 -11.08 13.38 -6.59
C ASP A 82 -9.66 12.80 -6.55
N LYS A 83 -8.69 13.55 -6.03
CA LYS A 83 -7.33 13.04 -5.77
C LYS A 83 -7.33 11.90 -4.77
N LEU A 84 -8.13 11.96 -3.70
CA LEU A 84 -8.25 10.85 -2.76
C LEU A 84 -8.76 9.58 -3.46
N LYS A 85 -9.84 9.69 -4.23
CA LYS A 85 -10.44 8.57 -4.96
C LYS A 85 -9.51 7.99 -6.01
N PHE A 86 -8.81 8.85 -6.76
CA PHE A 86 -7.81 8.42 -7.75
C PHE A 86 -6.67 7.62 -7.10
N ARG A 87 -6.09 8.14 -6.01
CA ARG A 87 -5.00 7.44 -5.30
C ARG A 87 -5.47 6.12 -4.69
N LEU A 88 -6.70 6.09 -4.16
CA LEU A 88 -7.30 4.89 -3.60
C LEU A 88 -7.42 3.80 -4.67
N ALA A 89 -8.02 4.12 -5.82
CA ALA A 89 -8.16 3.19 -6.94
C ALA A 89 -6.80 2.67 -7.45
N ALA A 90 -5.81 3.56 -7.62
CA ALA A 90 -4.48 3.17 -8.05
C ALA A 90 -3.78 2.24 -7.03
N SER A 91 -3.93 2.53 -5.74
CA SER A 91 -3.37 1.70 -4.68
C SER A 91 -4.06 0.33 -4.58
N GLU A 92 -5.38 0.26 -4.77
CA GLU A 92 -6.14 -0.98 -4.79
C GLU A 92 -5.74 -1.87 -5.96
N GLN A 93 -5.66 -1.30 -7.17
CA GLN A 93 -5.24 -2.02 -8.36
C GLN A 93 -3.82 -2.58 -8.22
N SER A 94 -2.90 -1.77 -7.71
CA SER A 94 -1.52 -2.18 -7.48
C SER A 94 -1.41 -3.28 -6.43
N LEU A 95 -2.18 -3.19 -5.33
CA LEU A 95 -2.22 -4.23 -4.32
C LEU A 95 -2.79 -5.55 -4.88
N ALA A 96 -3.82 -5.48 -5.73
CA ALA A 96 -4.40 -6.66 -6.36
C ALA A 96 -3.37 -7.39 -7.23
N GLY A 97 -2.54 -6.67 -8.00
CA GLY A 97 -1.43 -7.25 -8.76
C GLY A 97 -0.43 -7.99 -7.88
N LEU A 98 0.03 -7.35 -6.80
CA LEU A 98 0.94 -7.96 -5.83
C LEU A 98 0.36 -9.23 -5.19
N VAL A 99 -0.94 -9.22 -4.86
CA VAL A 99 -1.63 -10.37 -4.25
C VAL A 99 -1.75 -11.54 -5.20
N LEU A 100 -2.10 -11.28 -6.46
CA LEU A 100 -2.18 -12.33 -7.48
C LEU A 100 -0.80 -12.98 -7.68
N ALA A 101 0.25 -12.17 -7.76
CA ALA A 101 1.61 -12.68 -7.92
C ALA A 101 2.10 -13.44 -6.66
N ARG A 102 1.73 -12.97 -5.46
CA ARG A 102 1.99 -13.68 -4.19
C ARG A 102 1.33 -15.05 -4.18
N ASP A 103 0.06 -15.14 -4.60
CA ASP A 103 -0.69 -16.39 -4.57
C ASP A 103 -0.17 -17.38 -5.62
N ALA A 104 0.24 -16.88 -6.78
CA ALA A 104 0.98 -17.65 -7.78
C ALA A 104 2.30 -18.19 -7.20
N LEU A 105 3.13 -17.33 -6.61
CA LEU A 105 4.39 -17.70 -5.95
C LEU A 105 4.19 -18.75 -4.85
N ARG A 106 3.13 -18.62 -4.05
CA ARG A 106 2.79 -19.60 -2.99
C ARG A 106 2.39 -20.96 -3.58
N ALA A 107 1.74 -20.98 -4.75
CA ALA A 107 1.28 -22.20 -5.40
C ALA A 107 2.36 -22.91 -6.23
N ARG A 108 3.19 -22.16 -6.98
CA ARG A 108 4.17 -22.73 -7.93
C ARG A 108 5.63 -22.55 -7.49
N GLY A 109 5.87 -21.89 -6.37
CA GLY A 109 7.21 -21.73 -5.80
C GLY A 109 8.16 -20.98 -6.74
N ALA A 110 9.41 -21.43 -6.83
CA ALA A 110 10.48 -20.75 -7.56
C ALA A 110 10.15 -20.42 -9.04
N SER A 111 9.26 -21.18 -9.68
CA SER A 111 8.85 -20.95 -11.08
C SER A 111 8.11 -19.63 -11.31
N ASP A 112 7.49 -19.04 -10.29
CA ASP A 112 6.82 -17.72 -10.38
C ASP A 112 7.63 -16.61 -9.72
N ARG A 113 8.87 -16.89 -9.32
CA ARG A 113 9.68 -15.90 -8.61
C ARG A 113 9.82 -14.61 -9.41
N GLU A 114 10.20 -14.70 -10.68
CA GLU A 114 10.37 -13.54 -11.56
C GLU A 114 9.08 -12.74 -11.70
N GLY A 115 7.95 -13.42 -11.94
CA GLY A 115 6.63 -12.77 -12.04
C GLY A 115 6.22 -12.07 -10.74
N PHE A 116 6.55 -12.63 -9.58
CA PHE A 116 6.36 -11.96 -8.30
C PHE A 116 7.24 -10.73 -8.17
N GLU A 117 8.54 -10.85 -8.47
CA GLU A 117 9.48 -9.74 -8.30
C GLU A 117 9.10 -8.54 -9.18
N ASP A 118 8.66 -8.78 -10.42
CA ASP A 118 8.19 -7.74 -11.32
C ASP A 118 6.97 -6.99 -10.78
N GLU A 119 5.94 -7.72 -10.32
CA GLU A 119 4.76 -7.12 -9.72
C GLU A 119 5.06 -6.41 -8.40
N ALA A 120 5.99 -6.94 -7.60
CA ALA A 120 6.43 -6.29 -6.37
C ALA A 120 7.16 -4.98 -6.64
N ARG A 121 8.01 -4.91 -7.67
CA ARG A 121 8.65 -3.66 -8.10
C ARG A 121 7.61 -2.65 -8.59
N ARG A 122 6.68 -3.06 -9.46
CA ARG A 122 5.55 -2.22 -9.91
C ARG A 122 4.74 -1.68 -8.73
N PHE A 123 4.48 -2.51 -7.73
CA PHE A 123 3.78 -2.10 -6.53
C PHE A 123 4.56 -1.02 -5.74
N LEU A 124 5.85 -1.23 -5.53
CA LEU A 124 6.69 -0.26 -4.82
C LEU A 124 6.76 1.08 -5.57
N ASP A 125 6.83 1.06 -6.90
CA ASP A 125 6.83 2.26 -7.73
C ASP A 125 5.52 3.04 -7.63
N VAL A 126 4.38 2.36 -7.72
CA VAL A 126 3.06 2.99 -7.53
C VAL A 126 2.98 3.62 -6.13
N PHE A 127 3.45 2.91 -5.10
CA PHE A 127 3.45 3.44 -3.75
C PHE A 127 4.32 4.71 -3.63
N LEU A 128 5.53 4.70 -4.20
CA LEU A 128 6.45 5.84 -4.16
C LEU A 128 5.90 7.03 -4.97
N ASN A 129 5.36 6.81 -6.15
CA ASN A 129 4.96 7.89 -7.05
C ASN A 129 3.58 8.47 -6.71
N ILE A 130 2.63 7.63 -6.30
CA ILE A 130 1.23 8.06 -6.12
C ILE A 130 0.92 8.42 -4.66
N LEU A 131 1.51 7.70 -3.69
CA LEU A 131 1.21 7.92 -2.27
C LEU A 131 2.21 8.85 -1.56
N SER A 132 3.43 9.02 -2.08
CA SER A 132 4.42 9.94 -1.48
C SER A 132 4.32 11.38 -1.98
N ALA A 133 3.86 11.58 -3.23
CA ALA A 133 3.71 12.90 -3.85
C ALA A 133 2.76 13.84 -3.07
N SER A 134 1.88 13.30 -2.23
CA SER A 134 0.98 14.10 -1.39
C SER A 134 1.55 14.55 -0.05
N ARG A 135 2.79 14.19 0.31
CA ARG A 135 3.41 14.63 1.58
C ARG A 135 3.81 16.11 1.61
N HIS A 136 3.82 16.80 0.47
CA HIS A 136 4.29 18.19 0.35
C HIS A 136 3.16 19.20 0.09
N SER A 137 1.89 18.81 0.22
CA SER A 137 0.74 19.71 0.01
C SER A 137 0.08 20.20 1.30
N THR A 138 0.82 20.24 2.42
CA THR A 138 0.41 20.90 3.67
C THR A 138 1.04 22.28 3.78
#